data_AF-A0A3P7FXU2-F1
#
_entry.id   AF-A0A3P7FXU2-F1
#
_cell.length_a   1.000
_cell.length_b   1.000
_cell.length_c   1.000
_cell.angle_alpha   90.00
_cell.angle_beta   90.00
_cell.angle_gamma   90.00
#
_symmetry.space_group_name_H-M   'P 1'
#
loop_
_entity.id
_entity.type
_entity.pdbx_description
1 polymer ?
#
loop_
_entity_poly.entity_id
_entity_poly.type
_entity_poly.pdbx_seq_one_letter_code
_entity_poly.pdbx_strand_id
1 'polypeptide(L)'
;YRYYVYTWITCFQFLTNRIQITIYLIVFNVILFMMLWSLIMSIVTPTARVPIQYFTDKETDEKIKAVTPFKEDRYLPDTSTKEQVQNQSDILNNFAENKGLRFVEVDNYNRLRYCYQCSLIKPDRCHHCSSCGFCVVKYDHHCPWINKCVSFNNYKYFMLYLIYSCILLAWFVIFNLLLIISISFVLLKKKKK
;
A
#
# COMPACT_ATOMS: atom_id res chain seq x y z
N TYR A 1 -13.10 -0.78 21.34
CA TYR A 1 -14.36 -0.02 21.25
C TYR A 1 -15.40 -0.68 20.33
N ARG A 2 -15.22 -0.72 19.00
CA ARG A 2 -16.25 -1.28 18.07
C ARG A 2 -16.69 -2.71 18.40
N TYR A 3 -15.73 -3.55 18.79
CA TYR A 3 -16.01 -4.91 19.28
C TYR A 3 -17.01 -4.90 20.45
N TYR A 4 -16.74 -4.09 21.48
CA TYR A 4 -17.60 -3.94 22.66
C TYR A 4 -19.00 -3.42 22.31
N VAL A 5 -19.09 -2.41 21.44
CA VAL A 5 -20.40 -1.88 21.00
C VAL A 5 -21.19 -2.98 20.29
N TYR A 6 -20.58 -3.70 19.36
CA TYR A 6 -21.27 -4.75 18.63
C TYR A 6 -21.66 -5.94 19.53
N THR A 7 -20.74 -6.45 20.35
CA THR A 7 -21.02 -7.64 21.17
C THR A 7 -21.92 -7.34 22.36
N TRP A 8 -21.59 -6.33 23.17
CA TRP A 8 -22.32 -6.05 24.40
C TRP A 8 -23.60 -5.27 24.13
N ILE A 9 -23.51 -4.15 23.42
CA ILE A 9 -24.65 -3.27 23.21
C ILE A 9 -25.59 -3.89 22.16
N THR A 10 -25.12 -4.13 20.94
CA THR A 10 -26.00 -4.61 19.86
C THR A 10 -26.49 -6.04 20.12
N CYS A 11 -25.60 -7.00 20.40
CA CYS A 11 -26.02 -8.40 20.54
C CYS A 11 -26.66 -8.74 21.89
N PHE A 12 -26.11 -8.28 23.03
CA PHE A 12 -26.63 -8.71 24.34
C PHE A 12 -27.71 -7.80 24.93
N GLN A 13 -27.74 -6.50 24.65
CA GLN A 13 -28.77 -5.61 25.19
C GLN A 13 -30.04 -5.55 24.33
N PHE A 14 -29.91 -5.64 23.00
CA PHE A 14 -31.04 -5.39 22.11
C PHE A 14 -31.65 -6.65 21.47
N LEU A 15 -30.87 -7.70 21.24
CA LEU A 15 -31.39 -8.95 20.70
C LEU A 15 -31.85 -9.85 21.85
N THR A 16 -32.98 -10.53 21.65
CA THR A 16 -33.54 -11.50 22.62
C THR A 16 -33.39 -12.94 22.15
N ASN A 17 -33.29 -13.16 20.82
CA ASN A 17 -33.18 -14.50 20.24
C ASN A 17 -31.73 -15.01 20.33
N ARG A 18 -31.51 -16.04 21.16
CA ARG A 18 -30.19 -16.65 21.39
C ARG A 18 -29.57 -17.23 20.11
N ILE A 19 -30.36 -17.85 19.24
CA ILE A 19 -29.85 -18.43 17.98
C ILE A 19 -29.34 -17.31 17.07
N GLN A 20 -30.11 -16.23 16.94
CA GLN A 20 -29.74 -15.06 16.16
C GLN A 20 -28.45 -14.41 16.69
N ILE A 21 -28.36 -14.23 18.03
CA ILE A 21 -27.16 -13.70 18.68
C ILE A 21 -25.94 -14.57 18.35
N THR A 22 -26.05 -15.89 18.49
CA THR A 22 -24.94 -16.81 18.20
C THR A 22 -24.48 -16.69 16.75
N ILE A 23 -25.41 -16.70 15.78
CA ILE A 23 -25.07 -16.55 14.35
C ILE A 23 -24.36 -15.21 14.12
N TYR A 24 -24.88 -14.11 14.67
CA TYR A 24 -24.33 -12.78 14.47
C TYR A 24 -22.93 -12.62 15.08
N LEU A 25 -22.70 -13.24 16.23
CA LEU A 25 -21.39 -13.27 16.87
C LEU A 25 -20.41 -14.11 16.04
N ILE A 26 -20.80 -15.29 15.56
CA ILE A 26 -19.93 -16.13 14.72
C ILE A 26 -19.51 -15.37 13.47
N VAL A 27 -20.46 -14.85 12.70
CA VAL A 27 -20.16 -14.15 11.44
C VAL A 27 -19.28 -12.93 11.67
N PHE A 28 -19.61 -12.10 12.67
CA PHE A 28 -18.81 -10.95 13.03
C PHE A 28 -17.37 -11.32 13.42
N ASN A 29 -17.19 -12.34 14.27
CA ASN A 29 -15.85 -12.76 14.70
C ASN A 29 -15.04 -13.35 13.54
N VAL A 30 -15.66 -14.08 12.60
CA VAL A 30 -14.98 -14.57 11.39
C VAL A 30 -14.51 -13.41 10.52
N ILE A 31 -15.37 -12.45 10.20
CA ILE A 31 -15.00 -11.29 9.38
C ILE A 31 -13.92 -10.45 10.10
N LEU A 32 -14.08 -10.24 11.40
CA LEU A 32 -13.10 -9.51 12.22
C LEU A 32 -11.74 -10.22 12.21
N PHE A 33 -11.70 -11.54 12.38
CA PHE A 33 -10.47 -12.32 12.32
C PHE A 33 -9.79 -12.16 10.97
N MET A 34 -10.53 -12.32 9.86
CA MET A 34 -9.98 -12.18 8.50
C MET A 34 -9.43 -10.77 8.24
N MET A 35 -10.13 -9.73 8.73
CA MET A 35 -9.70 -8.34 8.64
C MET A 35 -8.43 -8.09 9.46
N LEU A 36 -8.38 -8.53 10.73
CA LEU A 36 -7.22 -8.38 11.60
C LEU A 36 -6.02 -9.16 11.07
N TRP A 37 -6.21 -10.40 10.63
CA TRP A 37 -5.17 -11.22 10.03
C TRP A 37 -4.57 -10.54 8.80
N SER A 38 -5.41 -10.01 7.91
CA SER A 38 -4.96 -9.30 6.71
C SER A 38 -4.19 -8.02 7.06
N LEU A 39 -4.62 -7.29 8.11
CA LEU A 39 -3.90 -6.12 8.62
C LEU A 39 -2.53 -6.51 9.17
N ILE A 40 -2.47 -7.54 10.02
CA ILE A 40 -1.22 -8.07 10.58
C ILE A 40 -0.28 -8.44 9.44
N MET A 41 -0.74 -9.23 8.47
CA MET A 41 0.07 -9.61 7.31
C MET A 41 0.56 -8.40 6.50
N SER A 42 -0.24 -7.33 6.38
CA SER A 42 0.17 -6.09 5.70
C SER A 42 1.30 -5.36 6.42
N ILE A 43 1.32 -5.41 7.75
CA ILE A 43 2.30 -4.77 8.63
C ILE A 43 3.59 -5.61 8.74
N VAL A 44 3.47 -6.92 8.99
CA VAL A 44 4.63 -7.78 9.26
C VAL A 44 5.37 -8.18 7.98
N THR A 45 4.68 -8.25 6.84
CA THR A 45 5.33 -8.57 5.56
C THR A 45 6.36 -7.50 5.20
N PRO A 46 7.62 -7.88 4.89
CA PRO A 46 8.65 -6.93 4.51
C PRO A 46 8.32 -6.21 3.19
N THR A 47 8.65 -4.92 3.11
CA THR A 47 8.56 -4.14 1.88
C THR A 47 9.46 -4.74 0.80
N ALA A 48 8.97 -4.86 -0.43
CA ALA A 48 9.75 -5.40 -1.53
C ALA A 48 10.94 -4.48 -1.88
N ARG A 49 12.16 -5.00 -1.76
CA ARG A 49 13.41 -4.30 -2.04
C ARG A 49 13.90 -4.60 -3.46
N VAL A 50 14.67 -3.66 -4.01
CA VAL A 50 15.33 -3.83 -5.31
C VAL A 50 16.43 -4.91 -5.19
N PRO A 51 16.48 -5.91 -6.09
CA PRO A 51 17.57 -6.89 -6.13
C PRO A 51 18.94 -6.27 -6.41
N ILE A 52 20.01 -6.90 -5.93
CA ILE A 52 21.37 -6.31 -5.97
C ILE A 52 21.88 -6.04 -7.39
N GLN A 53 21.45 -6.81 -8.40
CA GLN A 53 21.92 -6.63 -9.77
C GLN A 53 21.56 -5.28 -10.40
N TYR A 54 20.58 -4.56 -9.86
CA TYR A 54 20.17 -3.23 -10.34
C TYR A 54 21.01 -2.08 -9.78
N PHE A 55 21.81 -2.34 -8.75
CA PHE A 55 22.68 -1.34 -8.15
C PHE A 55 23.90 -1.10 -9.04
N THR A 56 24.17 0.16 -9.34
CA THR A 56 25.32 0.56 -10.13
C THR A 56 26.59 0.43 -9.30
N ASP A 57 27.68 0.05 -9.94
CA ASP A 57 29.00 0.21 -9.33
C ASP A 57 29.33 1.70 -9.12
N LYS A 58 30.33 1.94 -8.26
CA LYS A 58 30.75 3.29 -7.88
C LYS A 58 31.16 4.15 -9.07
N GLU A 59 31.86 3.55 -10.03
CA GLU A 59 32.33 4.26 -11.22
C GLU A 59 31.15 4.73 -12.09
N THR A 60 30.16 3.86 -12.32
CA THR A 60 28.94 4.19 -13.06
C THR A 60 28.12 5.27 -12.34
N ASP A 61 27.98 5.16 -11.00
CA ASP A 61 27.30 6.17 -10.17
C ASP A 61 27.99 7.55 -10.25
N GLU A 62 29.32 7.58 -10.19
CA GLU A 62 30.09 8.83 -10.34
C GLU A 62 29.93 9.44 -11.74
N LYS A 63 30.00 8.61 -12.80
CA LYS A 63 29.81 9.06 -14.19
C LYS A 63 28.42 9.67 -14.40
N ILE A 64 27.35 9.00 -13.96
CA ILE A 64 25.98 9.51 -14.15
C ILE A 64 25.75 10.80 -13.35
N LYS A 65 26.32 10.89 -12.14
CA LYS A 65 26.24 12.10 -11.31
C LYS A 65 27.00 13.28 -11.93
N ALA A 66 28.17 13.04 -12.53
CA ALA A 66 28.98 14.07 -13.17
C ALA A 66 28.28 14.75 -14.35
N VAL A 67 27.44 14.01 -15.09
CA VAL A 67 26.68 14.55 -16.24
C VAL A 67 25.28 15.06 -15.87
N THR A 68 24.88 14.97 -14.60
CA THR A 68 23.53 15.36 -14.16
C THR A 68 23.54 16.68 -13.41
N PRO A 69 22.70 17.67 -13.77
CA PRO A 69 22.60 18.91 -13.03
C PRO A 69 22.32 18.69 -11.53
N PHE A 70 23.06 19.38 -10.67
CA PHE A 70 22.88 19.37 -9.22
C PHE A 70 22.59 20.78 -8.72
N LYS A 71 21.43 20.99 -8.12
CA LYS A 71 20.98 22.28 -7.55
C LYS A 71 20.10 22.00 -6.32
N GLU A 72 20.08 22.92 -5.35
CA GLU A 72 19.24 22.80 -4.15
C GLU A 72 19.42 21.45 -3.42
N ASP A 73 20.68 21.02 -3.26
CA ASP A 73 21.07 19.76 -2.61
C ASP A 73 20.47 18.48 -3.22
N ARG A 74 20.10 18.52 -4.51
CA ARG A 74 19.56 17.36 -5.22
C ARG A 74 19.95 17.33 -6.70
N TYR A 75 19.96 16.13 -7.25
CA TYR A 75 20.08 15.92 -8.70
C TYR A 75 18.75 16.24 -9.38
N LEU A 76 18.82 17.03 -10.45
CA LEU A 76 17.70 17.51 -11.26
C LEU A 76 17.85 17.06 -12.73
N PRO A 77 17.70 15.76 -13.02
CA PRO A 77 17.86 15.23 -14.38
C PRO A 77 16.86 15.84 -15.37
N ASP A 78 15.70 16.33 -14.92
CA ASP A 78 14.69 16.95 -15.80
C ASP A 78 15.11 18.34 -16.31
N THR A 79 16.22 18.88 -15.79
CA THR A 79 16.82 20.15 -16.23
C THR A 79 18.05 19.95 -17.11
N SER A 80 18.35 18.70 -17.49
CA SER A 80 19.47 18.35 -18.37
C SER A 80 19.34 18.98 -19.75
N THR A 81 20.46 19.43 -20.31
CA THR A 81 20.57 19.75 -21.74
C THR A 81 20.41 18.50 -22.61
N LYS A 82 20.19 18.66 -23.92
CA LYS A 82 20.10 17.52 -24.86
C LYS A 82 21.35 16.63 -24.82
N GLU A 83 22.53 17.24 -24.75
CA GLU A 83 23.81 16.52 -24.63
C GLU A 83 23.89 15.72 -23.32
N GLN A 84 23.51 16.34 -22.19
CA GLN A 84 23.46 15.64 -20.91
C GLN A 84 22.47 14.48 -20.91
N VAL A 85 21.29 14.65 -21.52
CA VAL A 85 20.30 13.57 -21.69
C VAL A 85 20.89 12.40 -22.48
N GLN A 86 21.60 12.67 -23.58
CA GLN A 86 22.25 11.65 -24.37
C GLN A 86 23.33 10.91 -23.56
N ASN A 87 24.23 11.65 -22.90
CA ASN A 87 25.27 11.08 -22.05
C ASN A 87 24.68 10.22 -20.91
N GLN A 88 23.59 10.67 -20.30
CA GLN A 88 22.87 9.92 -19.27
C GLN A 88 22.31 8.61 -19.82
N SER A 89 21.64 8.65 -20.97
CA SER A 89 21.13 7.45 -21.65
C SER A 89 22.26 6.46 -21.96
N ASP A 90 23.37 6.93 -22.53
CA ASP A 90 24.47 6.06 -22.93
C ASP A 90 25.11 5.37 -21.72
N ILE A 91 25.34 6.10 -20.62
CA ILE A 91 25.90 5.52 -19.38
C ILE A 91 24.96 4.44 -18.83
N LEU A 92 23.67 4.73 -18.73
CA LEU A 92 22.70 3.81 -18.12
C LEU A 92 22.42 2.59 -19.01
N ASN A 93 22.32 2.78 -20.32
CA ASN A 93 22.12 1.69 -21.27
C ASN A 93 23.33 0.75 -21.30
N ASN A 94 24.55 1.29 -21.37
CA ASN A 94 25.77 0.47 -21.32
C ASN A 94 25.83 -0.37 -20.03
N PHE A 95 25.49 0.23 -18.88
CA PHE A 95 25.42 -0.52 -17.62
C PHE A 95 24.37 -1.65 -17.67
N ALA A 96 23.16 -1.34 -18.16
CA ALA A 96 22.08 -2.30 -18.27
C ALA A 96 22.45 -3.48 -19.19
N GLU A 97 23.02 -3.20 -20.36
CA GLU A 97 23.47 -4.19 -21.34
C GLU A 97 24.56 -5.10 -20.76
N ASN A 98 25.56 -4.52 -20.10
CA ASN A 98 26.64 -5.26 -19.45
C ASN A 98 26.13 -6.20 -18.34
N LYS A 99 25.00 -5.86 -17.70
CA LYS A 99 24.34 -6.70 -16.69
C LYS A 99 23.27 -7.64 -17.25
N GLY A 100 23.00 -7.58 -18.56
CA GLY A 100 21.92 -8.33 -19.19
C GLY A 100 20.52 -7.94 -18.68
N LEU A 101 20.35 -6.71 -18.17
CA LEU A 101 19.09 -6.20 -17.66
C LEU A 101 18.25 -5.64 -18.81
N ARG A 102 16.94 -5.89 -18.75
CA ARG A 102 15.97 -5.35 -19.71
C ARG A 102 14.92 -4.55 -18.96
N PHE A 103 14.58 -3.39 -19.51
CA PHE A 103 13.62 -2.45 -18.96
C PHE A 103 12.58 -2.12 -20.02
N VAL A 104 11.32 -1.98 -19.59
CA VAL A 104 10.23 -1.51 -20.45
C VAL A 104 9.94 -0.03 -20.17
N GLU A 105 10.12 0.41 -18.93
CA GLU A 105 9.77 1.77 -18.49
C GLU A 105 10.96 2.73 -18.58
N VAL A 106 10.76 3.85 -19.28
CA VAL A 106 11.67 4.99 -19.35
C VAL A 106 11.06 6.23 -18.68
N ASP A 107 11.85 7.27 -18.49
CA ASP A 107 11.31 8.59 -18.12
C ASP A 107 10.80 9.39 -19.34
N ASN A 108 10.31 10.60 -19.11
CA ASN A 108 9.77 11.48 -20.16
C ASN A 108 10.82 11.93 -21.19
N TYR A 109 12.11 11.68 -20.94
CA TYR A 109 13.23 12.01 -21.83
C TYR A 109 13.82 10.75 -22.48
N ASN A 110 13.11 9.61 -22.42
CA ASN A 110 13.54 8.31 -22.94
C ASN A 110 14.81 7.75 -22.28
N ARG A 111 15.15 8.15 -21.06
CA ARG A 111 16.26 7.57 -20.30
C ARG A 111 15.76 6.40 -19.46
N LEU A 112 16.64 5.44 -19.19
CA LEU A 112 16.42 4.49 -18.11
C LEU A 112 16.28 5.25 -16.78
N ARG A 113 15.30 4.85 -15.98
CA ARG A 113 14.98 5.59 -14.75
C ARG A 113 16.02 5.29 -13.67
N TYR A 114 16.71 6.31 -13.20
CA TYR A 114 17.74 6.17 -12.18
C TYR A 114 17.30 6.71 -10.81
N CYS A 115 17.85 6.15 -9.72
CA CYS A 115 17.73 6.71 -8.38
C CYS A 115 19.09 7.17 -7.86
N TYR A 116 19.33 8.48 -7.86
CA TYR A 116 20.58 9.09 -7.38
C TYR A 116 20.84 8.91 -5.88
N GLN A 117 19.79 8.67 -5.07
CA GLN A 117 19.91 8.43 -3.63
C GLN A 117 20.27 6.97 -3.29
N CYS A 118 19.84 6.02 -4.13
CA CYS A 118 20.08 4.60 -3.89
C CYS A 118 21.17 4.01 -4.80
N SER A 119 21.67 4.78 -5.77
CA SER A 119 22.65 4.38 -6.77
C SER A 119 22.24 3.11 -7.51
N LEU A 120 21.07 3.14 -8.13
CA LEU A 120 20.51 2.00 -8.87
C LEU A 120 19.66 2.45 -10.06
N ILE A 121 19.60 1.61 -11.10
CA ILE A 121 18.57 1.72 -12.14
C ILE A 121 17.27 1.13 -11.57
N LYS A 122 16.20 1.91 -11.56
CA LYS A 122 14.91 1.50 -11.02
C LYS A 122 14.31 0.39 -11.90
N PRO A 123 14.04 -0.81 -11.36
CA PRO A 123 13.25 -1.81 -12.07
C PRO A 123 11.91 -1.24 -12.54
N ASP A 124 11.24 -1.91 -13.48
CA ASP A 124 9.89 -1.55 -13.88
C ASP A 124 8.96 -1.52 -12.65
N ARG A 125 8.09 -0.52 -12.60
CA ARG A 125 7.19 -0.19 -11.48
C ARG A 125 7.87 0.11 -10.14
N CYS A 126 9.15 0.48 -10.13
CA CYS A 126 9.89 0.84 -8.91
C CYS A 126 9.93 2.35 -8.67
N HIS A 127 9.69 2.77 -7.42
CA HIS A 127 9.82 4.17 -7.00
C HIS A 127 10.60 4.29 -5.68
N HIS A 128 11.29 5.42 -5.51
CA HIS A 128 11.93 5.77 -4.24
C HIS A 128 10.88 6.32 -3.28
N CYS A 129 10.78 5.74 -2.09
CA CYS A 129 9.94 6.28 -1.04
C CYS A 129 10.79 7.11 -0.09
N SER A 130 10.57 8.44 -0.06
CA SER A 130 11.29 9.37 0.82
C SER A 130 11.09 9.04 2.30
N SER A 131 9.88 8.66 2.72
CA SER A 131 9.58 8.28 4.11
C SER A 131 10.31 7.01 4.56
N CYS A 132 10.58 6.08 3.63
CA CYS A 132 11.32 4.86 3.94
C CYS A 132 12.84 4.99 3.70
N GLY A 133 13.28 5.94 2.86
CA GLY A 133 14.68 6.14 2.51
C GLY A 133 15.23 5.12 1.50
N PHE A 134 14.38 4.45 0.73
CA PHE A 134 14.82 3.45 -0.26
C PHE A 134 13.85 3.23 -1.41
N CYS A 135 14.37 2.66 -2.50
CA CYS A 135 13.59 2.19 -3.64
C CYS A 135 12.78 0.92 -3.33
N VAL A 136 11.51 0.94 -3.72
CA VAL A 136 10.52 -0.10 -3.46
C VAL A 136 10.03 -0.69 -4.78
N VAL A 137 10.05 -2.01 -4.90
CA VAL A 137 9.62 -2.71 -6.13
C VAL A 137 8.10 -2.82 -6.18
N LYS A 138 7.52 -2.56 -7.36
CA LYS A 138 6.06 -2.44 -7.56
C LYS A 138 5.43 -1.55 -6.49
N TYR A 139 6.01 -0.37 -6.33
CA TYR A 139 5.56 0.62 -5.35
C TYR A 139 4.14 1.07 -5.68
N ASP A 140 3.28 1.10 -4.66
CA ASP A 140 1.93 1.65 -4.75
C ASP A 140 1.89 2.99 -4.00
N HIS A 141 2.04 2.96 -2.68
CA HIS A 141 2.16 4.15 -1.83
C HIS A 141 2.84 3.84 -0.49
N HIS A 142 3.33 4.88 0.20
CA HIS A 142 3.64 4.80 1.63
C HIS A 142 2.37 5.07 2.43
N CYS A 143 1.94 4.10 3.23
CA CYS A 143 0.71 4.17 4.00
C CYS A 143 1.01 4.53 5.46
N PRO A 144 0.61 5.73 5.94
CA PRO A 144 0.83 6.13 7.33
C PRO A 144 0.13 5.21 8.33
N TRP A 145 -1.01 4.62 7.94
CA TRP A 145 -1.84 3.76 8.81
C TRP A 145 -1.18 2.44 9.19
N ILE A 146 -0.29 1.92 8.34
CA ILE A 146 0.51 0.72 8.64
C ILE A 146 2.00 1.05 8.83
N ASN A 147 2.36 2.34 8.79
CA ASN A 147 3.72 2.86 8.86
C ASN A 147 4.71 2.12 7.93
N LYS A 148 4.28 1.84 6.69
CA LYS A 148 5.06 1.05 5.71
C LYS A 148 4.58 1.34 4.29
N CYS A 149 5.45 1.08 3.31
CA CYS A 149 5.06 1.00 1.90
C CYS A 149 4.17 -0.21 1.61
N VAL A 150 3.11 0.04 0.86
CA VAL A 150 2.36 -0.97 0.11
C VAL A 150 3.12 -1.20 -1.21
N SER A 151 3.51 -2.45 -1.44
CA SER A 151 4.46 -2.85 -2.48
C SER A 151 4.19 -4.29 -2.92
N PHE A 152 5.01 -4.83 -3.84
CA PHE A 152 4.85 -6.19 -4.38
C PHE A 152 4.47 -7.25 -3.33
N ASN A 153 5.20 -7.31 -2.21
CA ASN A 153 5.06 -8.38 -1.22
C ASN A 153 3.77 -8.29 -0.39
N ASN A 154 3.33 -7.09 -0.04
CA ASN A 154 2.19 -6.89 0.88
C ASN A 154 0.93 -6.34 0.20
N TYR A 155 0.97 -6.06 -1.11
CA TYR A 155 -0.18 -5.54 -1.87
C TYR A 155 -1.44 -6.41 -1.70
N LYS A 156 -1.30 -7.74 -1.83
CA LYS A 156 -2.43 -8.67 -1.65
C LYS A 156 -3.05 -8.56 -0.25
N TYR A 157 -2.21 -8.55 0.79
CA TYR A 157 -2.68 -8.47 2.18
C TYR A 157 -3.36 -7.13 2.45
N PHE A 158 -2.81 -6.04 1.91
CA PHE A 158 -3.39 -4.71 2.05
C PHE A 158 -4.76 -4.62 1.37
N MET A 159 -4.90 -5.17 0.15
CA MET A 159 -6.19 -5.23 -0.55
C MET A 159 -7.21 -6.09 0.21
N LEU A 160 -6.80 -7.25 0.74
CA LEU A 160 -7.69 -8.07 1.58
C LEU A 160 -8.11 -7.34 2.86
N TYR A 161 -7.19 -6.62 3.50
CA TYR A 161 -7.51 -5.78 4.66
C TYR A 161 -8.58 -4.74 4.32
N LEU A 162 -8.47 -4.04 3.19
CA LEU A 162 -9.49 -3.09 2.74
C LEU A 162 -10.83 -3.77 2.46
N ILE A 163 -10.83 -4.90 1.75
CA ILE A 163 -12.05 -5.66 1.42
C ILE A 163 -12.76 -6.14 2.69
N TYR A 164 -12.05 -6.78 3.62
CA TYR A 164 -12.66 -7.26 4.85
C TYR A 164 -13.07 -6.11 5.78
N SER A 165 -12.40 -4.97 5.74
CA SER A 165 -12.83 -3.75 6.45
C SER A 165 -14.16 -3.23 5.89
N CYS A 166 -14.32 -3.21 4.56
CA CYS A 166 -15.59 -2.84 3.91
C CYS A 166 -16.71 -3.82 4.24
N ILE A 167 -16.45 -5.13 4.21
CA ILE A 167 -17.42 -6.17 4.60
C ILE A 167 -17.84 -6.00 6.07
N LEU A 168 -16.88 -5.78 6.98
CA LEU A 168 -17.16 -5.57 8.40
C LEU A 168 -17.99 -4.30 8.65
N LEU A 169 -17.69 -3.23 7.91
CA LEU A 169 -18.46 -1.99 7.97
C LEU A 169 -19.88 -2.18 7.43
N ALA A 170 -20.03 -2.83 6.28
CA ALA A 170 -21.33 -3.11 5.66
C ALA A 170 -22.19 -3.98 6.58
N TRP A 171 -21.60 -5.02 7.16
CA TRP A 171 -22.21 -5.83 8.22
C TRP A 171 -22.70 -4.93 9.34
N PHE A 172 -21.81 -4.16 9.99
CA PHE A 172 -22.18 -3.28 11.10
C PHE A 172 -23.33 -2.31 10.74
N VAL A 173 -23.31 -1.69 9.56
CA VAL A 173 -24.36 -0.76 9.11
C VAL A 173 -25.70 -1.48 8.92
N ILE A 174 -25.73 -2.61 8.21
CA ILE A 174 -26.97 -3.38 7.97
C ILE A 174 -27.60 -3.81 9.29
N PHE A 175 -26.82 -4.34 10.24
CA PHE A 175 -27.38 -4.79 11.52
C PHE A 175 -27.88 -3.65 12.39
N ASN A 176 -27.16 -2.53 12.46
CA ASN A 176 -27.64 -1.37 13.21
C ASN A 176 -28.92 -0.81 12.58
N LEU A 177 -29.04 -0.77 11.25
CA LEU A 177 -30.27 -0.35 10.57
C LEU A 177 -31.44 -1.29 10.87
N LEU A 178 -31.25 -2.61 10.76
CA LEU A 178 -32.29 -3.60 11.10
C LEU A 178 -32.72 -3.51 12.57
N LEU A 179 -31.78 -3.22 13.46
CA LEU A 179 -32.06 -3.02 14.87
C LEU A 179 -32.87 -1.74 15.12
N ILE A 180 -32.49 -0.62 14.50
CA ILE A 180 -33.23 0.64 14.60
C ILE A 180 -34.67 0.46 14.09
N ILE A 181 -34.85 -0.26 12.97
CA ILE A 181 -36.18 -0.56 12.42
C ILE A 181 -37.01 -1.41 13.39
N SER A 182 -36.42 -2.45 13.99
CA SER A 182 -37.15 -3.33 14.91
C SER A 182 -37.56 -2.62 16.20
N ILE A 183 -36.66 -1.81 16.79
CA ILE A 183 -36.98 -0.97 17.96
C ILE A 183 -38.08 0.04 17.61
N SER A 184 -37.96 0.72 16.47
CA SER A 184 -38.96 1.71 16.03
C SER A 184 -40.34 1.08 15.89
N PHE A 185 -40.43 -0.12 15.33
CA PHE A 185 -41.68 -0.86 15.20
C PHE A 185 -42.29 -1.25 16.57
N VAL A 186 -41.46 -1.68 17.53
CA VAL A 186 -41.90 -1.98 18.91
C VAL A 186 -42.40 -0.73 19.62
N LEU A 187 -41.69 0.40 19.51
CA LEU A 187 -42.10 1.67 20.11
C LEU A 187 -43.41 2.19 19.49
N LEU A 188 -43.58 2.08 18.18
CA LEU A 188 -44.83 2.43 17.50
C LEU A 188 -46.00 1.55 17.96
N LYS A 189 -45.78 0.24 18.17
CA LYS A 189 -46.80 -0.66 18.73
C LYS A 189 -47.14 -0.30 20.19
N LYS A 190 -46.17 0.11 21.00
CA LYS A 190 -46.40 0.56 22.38
C LYS A 190 -47.18 1.88 22.44
N LYS A 191 -46.96 2.81 21.51
CA LYS A 191 -47.71 4.08 21.43
C LYS A 191 -49.18 3.91 20.99
N LYS A 192 -49.52 2.80 20.32
CA LYS A 192 -50.89 2.50 19.87
C LYS A 192 -51.74 1.76 20.91
N LYS A 193 -51.14 1.33 22.02
CA LYS A 193 -51.84 0.71 23.16
C LYS A 193 -51.96 1.75 24.27
#